data_AF-A0A286E4E0-F1
#
_entry.id   AF-A0A286E4E0-F1
#
_cell.length_a   1.000
_cell.length_b   1.000
_cell.length_c   1.000
_cell.angle_alpha   90.00
_cell.angle_beta   90.00
_cell.angle_gamma   90.00
#
_symmetry.space_group_name_H-M   'P 1'
#
loop_
_entity.id
_entity.type
_entity.pdbx_description
1 polymer ?
#
loop_
_entity_poly.entity_id
_entity_poly.type
_entity_poly.pdbx_seq_one_letter_code
_entity_poly.pdbx_strand_id
1 'polypeptide(L)'
;MWAMKPLTPDQAPNEGEQRRRRLQLLGLNDSEPEAKFDRIARLAGSLAQAPLAMVNFISDERQMFRGMYTPPVAAEENAGLESDGRGIAFDLNNIPEIAREAPVDYGFCPHVVAQGSQLALDDVFDYPRFKGNPLVNEMGVRAYLGTPLLDHTGQILGTVCVADMRPRQWDSRHMEGMQNLAETLLSEFQLRDSLLTQQQEMFAVFDGAPFPIMLTQGPNHLLRYANAKQGASFGRVQQLSAGRESLPGLDAVGVFATMDRAYHTGQTASLAEARIASYDATTPQNFTFTCTPVRLSPKAPVSGVLTVAVNITHQSPAQSEAQQMAAEFTSQVERLGSGGVPGWSQARPAI
;
A
#
# COMPACT_ATOMS: atom_id res chain seq x y z
N MET A 1 -0.75 19.21 37.02
CA MET A 1 0.41 19.32 36.11
C MET A 1 0.90 17.90 35.85
N TRP A 2 0.30 17.20 34.88
CA TRP A 2 0.64 15.81 34.55
C TRP A 2 1.76 15.80 33.50
N ALA A 3 3.02 15.80 33.96
CA ALA A 3 4.14 15.50 33.07
C ALA A 3 4.21 13.99 32.87
N MET A 4 4.04 13.51 31.63
CA MET A 4 4.28 12.11 31.28
C MET A 4 5.72 11.75 31.64
N LYS A 5 5.88 10.69 32.44
CA LYS A 5 7.17 10.11 32.77
C LYS A 5 7.85 9.65 31.46
N PRO A 6 9.12 10.00 31.20
CA PRO A 6 9.82 9.45 30.04
C PRO A 6 9.92 7.92 30.16
N LEU A 7 9.71 7.23 29.04
CA LEU A 7 9.81 5.76 28.94
C LEU A 7 11.23 5.31 29.32
N THR A 8 11.35 4.24 30.12
CA THR A 8 12.65 3.58 30.34
C THR A 8 13.09 2.84 29.07
N PRO A 9 14.39 2.56 28.86
CA PRO A 9 14.89 1.86 27.66
C PRO A 9 14.22 0.51 27.37
N ASP A 10 13.69 -0.14 28.41
CA ASP A 10 12.97 -1.42 28.36
C ASP A 10 11.48 -1.27 27.94
N GLN A 11 11.00 -0.03 27.77
CA GLN A 11 9.63 0.31 27.34
C GLN A 11 9.58 0.93 25.93
N ALA A 12 10.73 1.09 25.27
CA ALA A 12 10.78 1.44 23.85
C ALA A 12 10.45 0.18 23.04
N PRO A 13 9.54 0.23 22.05
CA PRO A 13 9.28 -0.94 21.20
C PRO A 13 10.59 -1.38 20.55
N ASN A 14 10.94 -2.65 20.69
CA ASN A 14 12.15 -3.23 20.09
C ASN A 14 12.13 -2.93 18.57
N GLU A 15 13.28 -2.65 17.97
CA GLU A 15 13.40 -2.32 16.54
C GLU A 15 12.71 -3.36 15.64
N GLY A 16 12.69 -4.63 16.05
CA GLY A 16 11.94 -5.70 15.36
C GLY A 16 10.42 -5.48 15.36
N GLU A 17 9.84 -5.00 16.46
CA GLU A 17 8.41 -4.70 16.56
C GLU A 17 8.05 -3.48 15.69
N GLN A 18 8.88 -2.43 15.72
CA GLN A 18 8.69 -1.25 14.89
C GLN A 18 8.74 -1.61 13.40
N ARG A 19 9.72 -2.43 13.01
CA ARG A 19 9.84 -3.00 11.66
C ARG A 19 8.61 -3.79 11.24
N ARG A 20 8.15 -4.73 12.07
CA ARG A 20 6.95 -5.54 11.76
C ARG A 20 5.72 -4.65 11.56
N ARG A 21 5.47 -3.69 12.44
CA ARG A 21 4.35 -2.74 12.30
C ARG A 21 4.45 -1.95 11.00
N ARG A 22 5.65 -1.48 10.63
CA ARG A 22 5.87 -0.76 9.39
C ARG A 22 5.62 -1.63 8.16
N LEU A 23 6.11 -2.87 8.14
CA LEU A 23 5.82 -3.85 7.09
C LEU A 23 4.32 -4.15 6.96
N GLN A 24 3.59 -4.25 8.08
CA GLN A 24 2.14 -4.44 8.07
C GLN A 24 1.40 -3.25 7.44
N LEU A 25 1.75 -2.02 7.80
CA LEU A 25 1.16 -0.80 7.22
C LEU A 25 1.40 -0.71 5.71
N LEU A 26 2.56 -1.15 5.25
CA LEU A 26 2.93 -1.13 3.82
C LEU A 26 2.35 -2.32 3.03
N GLY A 27 1.70 -3.29 3.70
CA GLY A 27 1.23 -4.53 3.08
C GLY A 27 2.36 -5.46 2.62
N LEU A 28 3.53 -5.36 3.27
CA LEU A 28 4.76 -6.10 2.95
C LEU A 28 5.04 -7.25 3.93
N ASN A 29 4.22 -7.43 4.98
CA ASN A 29 4.34 -8.50 5.96
C ASN A 29 3.65 -9.81 5.52
N ASP A 30 3.95 -10.24 4.31
CA ASP A 30 3.44 -11.47 3.66
C ASP A 30 4.51 -12.03 2.73
N SER A 31 4.41 -13.30 2.33
CA SER A 31 5.32 -14.00 1.43
C SER A 31 4.72 -14.25 0.04
N GLU A 32 3.48 -13.83 -0.22
CA GLU A 32 2.87 -13.93 -1.55
C GLU A 32 3.75 -13.30 -2.65
N PRO A 33 3.97 -14.00 -3.77
CA PRO A 33 4.77 -13.49 -4.87
C PRO A 33 4.12 -12.25 -5.50
N GLU A 34 4.89 -11.18 -5.65
CA GLU A 34 4.48 -10.06 -6.51
C GLU A 34 5.44 -9.86 -7.67
N ALA A 35 4.89 -9.87 -8.88
CA ALA A 35 5.66 -9.72 -10.12
C ALA A 35 6.54 -8.46 -10.15
N LYS A 36 6.19 -7.41 -9.39
CA LYS A 36 7.03 -6.20 -9.29
C LYS A 36 8.35 -6.46 -8.56
N PHE A 37 8.35 -7.26 -7.50
CA PHE A 37 9.56 -7.57 -6.74
C PHE A 37 10.45 -8.55 -7.49
N ASP A 38 9.87 -9.52 -8.20
CA ASP A 38 10.63 -10.40 -9.09
C ASP A 38 11.32 -9.61 -10.22
N ARG A 39 10.70 -8.54 -10.74
CA ARG A 39 11.36 -7.62 -11.68
C ARG A 39 12.54 -6.88 -11.06
N ILE A 40 12.39 -6.38 -9.83
CA ILE A 40 13.49 -5.72 -9.10
C ILE A 40 14.63 -6.71 -8.83
N ALA A 41 14.32 -7.93 -8.38
CA ALA A 41 15.31 -8.99 -8.20
C ALA A 41 16.05 -9.30 -9.53
N ARG A 42 15.32 -9.40 -10.65
CA ARG A 42 15.93 -9.58 -11.98
C ARG A 42 16.84 -8.43 -12.38
N LEU A 43 16.45 -7.19 -12.10
CA LEU A 43 17.28 -6.01 -12.35
C LEU A 43 18.56 -6.04 -11.50
N ALA A 44 18.45 -6.40 -10.21
CA ALA A 44 19.59 -6.59 -9.32
C ALA A 44 20.56 -7.66 -9.87
N GLY A 45 20.04 -8.83 -10.23
CA GLY A 45 20.84 -9.92 -10.80
C GLY A 45 21.50 -9.52 -12.13
N SER A 46 20.80 -8.77 -12.98
CA SER A 46 21.36 -8.29 -14.26
C SER A 46 22.45 -7.24 -14.04
N LEU A 47 22.23 -6.28 -13.14
CA LEU A 47 23.18 -5.22 -12.79
C LEU A 47 24.45 -5.80 -12.17
N ALA A 48 24.29 -6.74 -11.24
CA ALA A 48 25.40 -7.43 -10.58
C ALA A 48 26.00 -8.56 -11.41
N GLN A 49 25.39 -8.89 -12.56
CA GLN A 49 25.65 -10.09 -13.36
C GLN A 49 25.64 -11.39 -12.55
N ALA A 50 24.88 -11.45 -11.47
CA ALA A 50 24.85 -12.56 -10.53
C ALA A 50 23.68 -13.53 -10.83
N PRO A 51 23.86 -14.84 -10.61
CA PRO A 51 22.84 -15.83 -10.89
C PRO A 51 21.70 -15.81 -9.87
N LEU A 52 21.92 -15.32 -8.65
CA LEU A 52 20.86 -15.26 -7.64
C LEU A 52 20.63 -13.82 -7.23
N ALA A 53 19.36 -13.43 -7.15
CA ALA A 53 18.97 -12.13 -6.61
C ALA A 53 17.62 -12.20 -5.90
N MET A 54 17.47 -11.42 -4.84
CA MET A 54 16.27 -11.45 -3.99
C MET A 54 15.91 -10.04 -3.49
N VAL A 55 14.61 -9.81 -3.35
CA VAL A 55 14.04 -8.74 -2.52
C VAL A 55 13.46 -9.43 -1.29
N ASN A 56 14.05 -9.17 -0.13
CA ASN A 56 13.76 -9.84 1.12
C ASN A 56 13.28 -8.83 2.16
N PHE A 57 12.16 -9.09 2.81
CA PHE A 57 11.68 -8.33 3.97
C PHE A 57 11.85 -9.16 5.22
N ILE A 58 12.26 -8.54 6.33
CA ILE A 58 12.56 -9.25 7.57
C ILE A 58 11.63 -8.73 8.67
N SER A 59 10.84 -9.60 9.28
CA SER A 59 10.13 -9.32 10.52
C SER A 59 10.86 -9.92 11.73
N ASP A 60 10.32 -9.73 12.92
CA ASP A 60 10.72 -10.42 14.15
C ASP A 60 10.40 -11.93 14.15
N GLU A 61 9.55 -12.39 13.22
CA GLU A 61 9.09 -13.79 13.13
C GLU A 61 9.77 -14.57 12.00
N ARG A 62 9.98 -13.93 10.84
CA ARG A 62 10.51 -14.60 9.63
C ARG A 62 11.11 -13.64 8.60
N GLN A 63 11.85 -14.20 7.66
CA GLN A 63 12.23 -13.56 6.41
C GLN A 63 11.18 -13.90 5.34
N MET A 64 10.89 -12.95 4.46
CA MET A 64 9.87 -13.05 3.40
C MET A 64 10.49 -12.61 2.06
N PHE A 65 10.73 -13.58 1.19
CA PHE A 65 11.32 -13.38 -0.14
C PHE A 65 10.27 -12.96 -1.16
N ARG A 66 9.90 -11.68 -1.11
CA ARG A 66 8.87 -11.09 -1.95
C ARG A 66 9.26 -10.99 -3.42
N GLY A 67 10.57 -10.92 -3.71
CA GLY A 67 11.11 -10.98 -5.07
C GLY A 67 12.23 -11.99 -5.17
N MET A 68 12.24 -12.81 -6.22
CA MET A 68 13.31 -13.75 -6.50
C MET A 68 13.64 -13.77 -7.99
N TYR A 69 14.93 -13.90 -8.27
CA TYR A 69 15.45 -14.16 -9.61
C TYR A 69 16.49 -15.27 -9.54
N THR A 70 16.25 -16.30 -10.34
CA THR A 70 17.18 -17.36 -10.67
C THR A 70 17.12 -17.57 -12.20
N PRO A 71 18.24 -17.68 -12.92
CA PRO A 71 18.22 -18.07 -14.31
C PRO A 71 17.73 -19.51 -14.41
N PRO A 72 16.95 -19.86 -15.44
CA PRO A 72 16.62 -21.26 -15.72
C PRO A 72 17.94 -22.03 -15.94
N VAL A 73 18.16 -23.07 -15.14
CA VAL A 73 19.35 -23.92 -15.28
C VAL A 73 19.23 -24.67 -16.61
N ALA A 74 20.31 -24.68 -17.41
CA ALA A 74 20.42 -25.64 -18.51
C ALA A 74 20.48 -27.05 -17.88
N ALA A 75 19.45 -27.86 -18.11
CA ALA A 75 19.10 -29.06 -17.35
C ALA A 75 20.11 -30.23 -17.37
N GLU A 76 21.37 -30.06 -17.77
CA GLU A 76 22.23 -31.18 -18.13
C GLU A 76 23.46 -31.42 -17.22
N GLU A 77 23.88 -30.49 -16.35
CA GLU A 77 25.21 -30.62 -15.71
C GLU A 77 25.28 -31.12 -14.25
N ASN A 78 24.18 -31.25 -13.49
CA ASN A 78 24.25 -31.56 -12.04
C ASN A 78 23.39 -32.74 -11.54
N ALA A 79 23.14 -33.77 -12.37
CA ALA A 79 22.31 -34.93 -12.00
C ALA A 79 22.97 -35.96 -11.04
N GLY A 80 23.77 -35.52 -10.05
CA GLY A 80 24.66 -36.44 -9.31
C GLY A 80 24.73 -36.33 -7.78
N LEU A 81 23.93 -35.49 -7.11
CA LEU A 81 24.02 -35.31 -5.65
C LEU A 81 22.68 -35.63 -4.99
N GLU A 82 22.54 -36.86 -4.48
CA GLU A 82 21.40 -37.25 -3.63
C GLU A 82 21.57 -36.69 -2.20
N SER A 83 20.50 -36.10 -1.67
CA SER A 83 20.46 -35.45 -0.35
C SER A 83 19.77 -36.33 0.70
N ASP A 84 20.47 -36.60 1.81
CA ASP A 84 20.05 -37.46 2.92
C ASP A 84 19.04 -36.74 3.86
N GLY A 85 17.83 -36.49 3.35
CA GLY A 85 16.56 -36.39 4.09
C GLY A 85 16.40 -35.45 5.30
N ARG A 86 17.37 -34.60 5.66
CA ARG A 86 17.29 -33.70 6.82
C ARG A 86 17.89 -32.32 6.51
N GLY A 87 17.16 -31.52 5.74
CA GLY A 87 17.48 -30.12 5.41
C GLY A 87 16.48 -29.57 4.40
N ILE A 88 16.13 -28.29 4.48
CA ILE A 88 15.20 -27.65 3.53
C ILE A 88 15.90 -27.65 2.17
N ALA A 89 15.30 -28.33 1.19
CA ALA A 89 15.86 -28.49 -0.14
C ALA A 89 15.83 -27.17 -0.93
N PHE A 90 16.99 -26.60 -1.23
CA PHE A 90 17.15 -25.67 -2.36
C PHE A 90 17.70 -26.44 -3.57
N ASP A 91 16.96 -27.47 -4.00
CA ASP A 91 17.12 -28.06 -5.33
C ASP A 91 16.27 -27.24 -6.32
N LEU A 92 16.94 -26.36 -7.07
CA LEU A 92 16.31 -25.32 -7.89
C LEU A 92 15.72 -25.83 -9.22
N ASN A 93 15.82 -27.13 -9.52
CA ASN A 93 15.39 -27.69 -10.81
C ASN A 93 14.13 -28.55 -10.75
N ASN A 94 13.60 -28.89 -9.57
CA ASN A 94 12.50 -29.87 -9.51
C ASN A 94 11.49 -29.68 -8.35
N ILE A 95 11.14 -28.45 -7.97
CA ILE A 95 10.15 -28.18 -6.92
C ILE A 95 9.00 -27.30 -7.43
N PRO A 96 7.74 -27.78 -7.41
CA PRO A 96 6.56 -26.93 -7.44
C PRO A 96 6.47 -26.18 -6.09
N GLU A 97 6.35 -24.85 -6.15
CA GLU A 97 6.30 -23.90 -5.02
C GLU A 97 7.64 -23.66 -4.29
N ILE A 98 8.36 -22.64 -4.73
CA ILE A 98 9.48 -22.03 -4.01
C ILE A 98 8.98 -21.54 -2.65
N ALA A 99 9.52 -22.06 -1.54
CA ALA A 99 9.26 -21.49 -0.22
C ALA A 99 9.80 -20.06 -0.16
N ARG A 100 8.90 -19.07 -0.11
CA ARG A 100 9.24 -17.63 -0.05
C ARG A 100 9.42 -17.13 1.39
N GLU A 101 9.72 -18.02 2.31
CA GLU A 101 9.96 -17.71 3.72
C GLU A 101 11.17 -18.46 4.26
N ALA A 102 11.85 -17.86 5.24
CA ALA A 102 12.94 -18.49 5.99
C ALA A 102 12.97 -18.01 7.45
N PRO A 103 13.63 -18.74 8.36
CA PRO A 103 13.89 -18.26 9.72
C PRO A 103 14.63 -16.91 9.74
N VAL A 104 14.40 -16.08 10.77
CA VAL A 104 14.96 -14.71 10.88
C VAL A 104 16.49 -14.67 10.86
N ASP A 105 17.16 -15.71 11.31
CA ASP A 105 18.61 -15.84 11.42
C ASP A 105 19.26 -16.55 10.21
N TYR A 106 18.48 -16.92 9.20
CA TYR A 106 18.96 -17.66 8.04
C TYR A 106 19.69 -16.76 7.01
N GLY A 107 20.82 -17.23 6.44
CA GLY A 107 21.51 -16.53 5.36
C GLY A 107 22.25 -15.24 5.79
N PHE A 108 22.50 -14.34 4.83
CA PHE A 108 23.32 -13.14 5.04
C PHE A 108 22.52 -11.85 5.27
N CYS A 109 21.28 -11.79 4.78
CA CYS A 109 20.40 -10.62 4.87
C CYS A 109 20.20 -10.11 6.32
N PRO A 110 20.08 -10.98 7.35
CA PRO A 110 19.95 -10.52 8.73
C PRO A 110 21.15 -9.68 9.20
N HIS A 111 22.35 -9.98 8.70
CA HIS A 111 23.56 -9.22 9.03
C HIS A 111 23.56 -7.83 8.39
N VAL A 112 23.04 -7.68 7.17
CA VAL A 112 22.85 -6.39 6.50
C VAL A 112 21.88 -5.52 7.32
N VAL A 113 20.77 -6.11 7.76
CA VAL A 113 19.77 -5.42 8.57
C VAL A 113 20.30 -5.03 9.93
N ALA A 114 21.08 -5.90 10.59
CA ALA A 114 21.69 -5.62 11.88
C ALA A 114 22.75 -4.51 11.82
N GLN A 115 23.52 -4.41 10.72
CA GLN A 115 24.59 -3.41 10.59
C GLN A 115 24.13 -2.09 9.94
N GLY A 116 22.97 -2.07 9.29
CA GLY A 116 22.41 -0.88 8.64
C GLY A 116 23.20 -0.32 7.44
N SER A 117 24.06 -1.13 6.84
CA SER A 117 24.91 -0.75 5.70
C SER A 117 25.08 -1.94 4.75
N GLN A 118 25.56 -1.67 3.53
CA GLN A 118 25.80 -2.71 2.54
C GLN A 118 26.80 -3.76 3.06
N LEU A 119 26.52 -5.05 2.79
CA LEU A 119 27.42 -6.16 3.09
C LEU A 119 27.94 -6.74 1.77
N ALA A 120 29.20 -6.47 1.45
CA ALA A 120 29.90 -7.07 0.32
C ALA A 120 30.82 -8.19 0.82
N LEU A 121 30.59 -9.41 0.34
CA LEU A 121 31.41 -10.59 0.55
C LEU A 121 31.91 -11.04 -0.82
N ASP A 122 33.15 -10.71 -1.12
CA ASP A 122 33.82 -11.07 -2.37
C ASP A 122 34.04 -12.59 -2.47
N ASP A 123 34.54 -13.17 -1.37
CA ASP A 123 34.55 -14.61 -1.11
C ASP A 123 34.18 -14.89 0.35
N VAL A 124 33.08 -15.60 0.59
CA VAL A 124 32.58 -15.91 1.93
C VAL A 124 33.62 -16.69 2.75
N PHE A 125 34.51 -17.46 2.10
CA PHE A 125 35.57 -18.20 2.79
C PHE A 125 36.67 -17.34 3.40
N ASP A 126 36.80 -16.08 2.96
CA ASP A 126 37.71 -15.12 3.58
C ASP A 126 37.16 -14.57 4.91
N TYR A 127 35.90 -14.85 5.23
CA TYR A 127 35.21 -14.37 6.42
C TYR A 127 34.85 -15.55 7.35
N PRO A 128 35.69 -15.86 8.37
CA PRO A 128 35.47 -17.00 9.26
C PRO A 128 34.08 -17.06 9.90
N ARG A 129 33.47 -15.91 10.20
CA ARG A 129 32.12 -15.81 10.80
C ARG A 129 30.99 -16.31 9.89
N PHE A 130 31.22 -16.39 8.58
CA PHE A 130 30.21 -16.76 7.59
C PHE A 130 30.40 -18.17 7.01
N LYS A 131 31.51 -18.86 7.35
CA LYS A 131 31.81 -20.22 6.85
C LYS A 131 30.77 -21.27 7.21
N GLY A 132 30.13 -21.14 8.38
CA GLY A 132 29.10 -22.06 8.85
C GLY A 132 27.68 -21.71 8.36
N ASN A 133 27.53 -20.72 7.48
CA ASN A 133 26.21 -20.29 7.02
C ASN A 133 25.58 -21.39 6.13
N PRO A 134 24.29 -21.74 6.34
CA PRO A 134 23.61 -22.75 5.53
C PRO A 134 23.71 -22.51 4.02
N LEU A 135 23.65 -21.25 3.57
CA LEU A 135 23.75 -20.90 2.15
C LEU A 135 25.09 -21.30 1.50
N VAL A 136 26.15 -21.36 2.29
CA VAL A 136 27.48 -21.77 1.83
C VAL A 136 27.52 -23.27 1.62
N ASN A 137 26.95 -24.04 2.55
CA ASN A 137 27.00 -25.50 2.53
C ASN A 137 25.94 -26.12 1.62
N GLU A 138 24.73 -25.55 1.60
CA GLU A 138 23.56 -26.09 0.89
C GLU A 138 23.52 -25.64 -0.57
N MET A 139 23.86 -24.36 -0.83
CA MET A 139 23.80 -23.79 -2.19
C MET A 139 25.18 -23.55 -2.81
N GLY A 140 26.27 -23.64 -2.05
CA GLY A 140 27.61 -23.36 -2.56
C GLY A 140 27.88 -21.87 -2.79
N VAL A 141 27.17 -20.98 -2.09
CA VAL A 141 27.35 -19.53 -2.22
C VAL A 141 28.78 -19.14 -1.82
N ARG A 142 29.45 -18.41 -2.73
CA ARG A 142 30.81 -17.91 -2.57
C ARG A 142 30.88 -16.40 -2.52
N ALA A 143 30.00 -15.69 -3.22
CA ALA A 143 29.96 -14.23 -3.15
C ALA A 143 28.56 -13.74 -2.80
N TYR A 144 28.47 -12.64 -2.07
CA TYR A 144 27.21 -12.02 -1.67
C TYR A 144 27.33 -10.50 -1.63
N LEU A 145 26.32 -9.80 -2.13
CA LEU A 145 26.16 -8.37 -1.94
C LEU A 145 24.74 -8.07 -1.49
N GLY A 146 24.57 -7.57 -0.28
CA GLY A 146 23.29 -7.16 0.29
C GLY A 146 23.23 -5.66 0.55
N THR A 147 22.12 -5.03 0.16
CA THR A 147 21.86 -3.60 0.37
C THR A 147 20.63 -3.42 1.24
N PRO A 148 20.70 -2.61 2.32
CA PRO A 148 19.58 -2.40 3.22
C PRO A 148 18.47 -1.56 2.56
N LEU A 149 17.22 -1.91 2.86
CA LEU A 149 16.04 -1.12 2.51
C LEU A 149 15.68 -0.20 3.68
N LEU A 150 16.45 0.87 3.86
CA LEU A 150 16.21 1.90 4.89
C LEU A 150 15.13 2.89 4.44
N ASP A 151 13.96 2.83 5.05
CA ASP A 151 12.88 3.75 4.71
C ASP A 151 13.06 5.15 5.30
N HIS A 152 12.21 6.10 4.89
CA HIS A 152 12.25 7.48 5.34
C HIS A 152 11.94 7.67 6.84
N THR A 153 11.47 6.63 7.54
CA THR A 153 11.24 6.65 8.99
C THR A 153 12.49 6.27 9.77
N GLY A 154 13.58 5.90 9.07
CA GLY A 154 14.81 5.39 9.68
C GLY A 154 14.74 3.88 9.98
N GLN A 155 13.70 3.18 9.50
CA GLN A 155 13.54 1.76 9.71
C GLN A 155 14.09 0.97 8.53
N ILE A 156 15.01 0.04 8.80
CA ILE A 156 15.42 -0.95 7.80
C ILE A 156 14.32 -1.99 7.68
N LEU A 157 13.70 -2.11 6.51
CA LEU A 157 12.58 -3.04 6.24
C LEU A 157 13.05 -4.42 5.80
N GLY A 158 14.27 -4.51 5.27
CA GLY A 158 14.79 -5.71 4.65
C GLY A 158 16.01 -5.42 3.78
N THR A 159 16.20 -6.21 2.72
CA THR A 159 17.35 -6.12 1.82
C THR A 159 16.98 -6.37 0.36
N VAL A 160 17.68 -5.70 -0.55
CA VAL A 160 17.88 -6.20 -1.91
C VAL A 160 19.26 -6.82 -1.97
N CYS A 161 19.36 -8.07 -2.39
CA CYS A 161 20.62 -8.79 -2.37
C CYS A 161 20.84 -9.67 -3.60
N VAL A 162 22.12 -9.93 -3.87
CA VAL A 162 22.59 -10.82 -4.94
C VAL A 162 23.61 -11.80 -4.38
N ALA A 163 23.67 -12.99 -4.98
CA ALA A 163 24.61 -14.03 -4.60
C ALA A 163 25.15 -14.79 -5.82
N ASP A 164 26.35 -15.33 -5.69
CA ASP A 164 26.99 -16.18 -6.69
C ASP A 164 27.70 -17.37 -6.03
N MET A 165 27.81 -18.47 -6.77
CA MET A 165 28.57 -19.67 -6.41
C MET A 165 30.06 -19.57 -6.74
N ARG A 166 30.50 -18.44 -7.32
CA ARG A 166 31.90 -18.11 -7.59
C ARG A 166 32.30 -16.83 -6.85
N PRO A 167 33.55 -16.72 -6.37
CA PRO A 167 34.07 -15.47 -5.85
C PRO A 167 33.92 -14.31 -6.85
N ARG A 168 33.64 -13.12 -6.35
CA ARG A 168 33.47 -11.90 -7.15
C ARG A 168 34.20 -10.73 -6.50
N GLN A 169 34.49 -9.69 -7.28
CA GLN A 169 34.90 -8.40 -6.74
C GLN A 169 33.74 -7.42 -6.85
N TRP A 170 33.17 -7.03 -5.71
CA TRP A 170 32.10 -6.04 -5.68
C TRP A 170 32.69 -4.63 -5.76
N ASP A 171 32.92 -4.15 -6.98
CA ASP A 171 33.42 -2.79 -7.22
C ASP A 171 32.38 -1.70 -6.84
N SER A 172 32.82 -0.44 -6.82
CA SER A 172 31.95 0.70 -6.47
C SER A 172 30.72 0.82 -7.36
N ARG A 173 30.78 0.38 -8.63
CA ARG A 173 29.63 0.45 -9.54
C ARG A 173 28.55 -0.56 -9.17
N HIS A 174 28.92 -1.76 -8.73
CA HIS A 174 27.96 -2.72 -8.20
C HIS A 174 27.29 -2.18 -6.94
N MET A 175 28.09 -1.61 -6.02
CA MET A 175 27.62 -1.04 -4.76
C MET A 175 26.63 0.12 -5.00
N GLU A 176 27.03 1.09 -5.83
CA GLU A 176 26.19 2.24 -6.22
C GLU A 176 24.94 1.80 -6.96
N GLY A 177 25.05 0.84 -7.88
CA GLY A 177 23.90 0.34 -8.63
C GLY A 177 22.87 -0.38 -7.75
N MET A 178 23.32 -1.19 -6.80
CA MET A 178 22.44 -1.84 -5.83
C MET A 178 21.80 -0.83 -4.86
N GLN A 179 22.56 0.21 -4.46
CA GLN A 179 22.04 1.32 -3.65
C GLN A 179 20.93 2.09 -4.39
N ASN A 180 21.18 2.49 -5.64
CA ASN A 180 20.19 3.17 -6.47
C ASN A 180 18.92 2.34 -6.68
N LEU A 181 19.06 1.01 -6.82
CA LEU A 181 17.93 0.10 -6.94
C LEU A 181 17.11 0.03 -5.65
N ALA A 182 17.78 -0.05 -4.49
CA ALA A 182 17.14 0.00 -3.18
C ALA A 182 16.38 1.31 -2.96
N GLU A 183 16.99 2.46 -3.27
CA GLU A 183 16.38 3.79 -3.17
C GLU A 183 15.17 3.95 -4.10
N THR A 184 15.25 3.43 -5.32
CA THR A 184 14.13 3.43 -6.26
C THR A 184 12.94 2.64 -5.69
N LEU A 185 13.20 1.47 -5.12
CA LEU A 185 12.15 0.65 -4.51
C LEU A 185 11.52 1.34 -3.29
N LEU A 186 12.34 1.95 -2.44
CA LEU A 186 11.87 2.69 -1.27
C LEU A 186 11.04 3.93 -1.64
N SER A 187 11.41 4.63 -2.72
CA SER A 187 10.66 5.79 -3.22
C SER A 187 9.25 5.40 -3.68
N GLU A 188 9.07 4.23 -4.29
CA GLU A 188 7.74 3.70 -4.64
C GLU A 188 6.88 3.48 -3.37
N PHE A 189 7.47 2.91 -2.31
CA PHE A 189 6.76 2.70 -1.05
C PHE A 189 6.37 4.00 -0.38
N GLN A 190 7.27 4.97 -0.34
CA GLN A 190 6.99 6.29 0.23
C GLN A 190 5.86 7.01 -0.51
N LEU A 191 5.84 6.92 -1.85
CA LEU A 191 4.77 7.49 -2.65
C LEU A 191 3.43 6.81 -2.35
N ARG A 192 3.42 5.48 -2.27
CA ARG A 192 2.20 4.72 -1.92
C ARG A 192 1.68 5.09 -0.53
N ASP A 193 2.55 5.17 0.46
CA ASP A 193 2.21 5.57 1.82
C ASP A 193 1.61 6.98 1.84
N SER A 194 2.27 7.93 1.19
CA SER A 194 1.80 9.31 1.08
C SER A 194 0.43 9.41 0.40
N LEU A 195 0.18 8.64 -0.66
CA LEU A 195 -1.11 8.60 -1.34
C LEU A 195 -2.22 8.04 -0.43
N LEU A 196 -1.92 7.00 0.35
CA LEU A 196 -2.88 6.41 1.28
C LEU A 196 -3.20 7.37 2.43
N THR A 197 -2.18 8.01 3.02
CA THR A 197 -2.36 9.03 4.06
C THR A 197 -3.17 10.20 3.53
N GLN A 198 -2.81 10.75 2.36
CA GLN A 198 -3.53 11.86 1.76
C GLN A 198 -4.99 11.48 1.45
N GLN A 199 -5.24 10.25 1.01
CA GLN A 199 -6.60 9.74 0.80
C GLN A 199 -7.39 9.63 2.12
N GLN A 200 -6.76 9.16 3.20
CA GLN A 200 -7.38 9.08 4.53
C GLN A 200 -7.67 10.45 5.11
N GLU A 201 -6.75 11.41 5.01
CA GLU A 201 -6.95 12.78 5.48
C GLU A 201 -8.10 13.46 4.73
N MET A 202 -8.16 13.30 3.42
CA MET A 202 -9.27 13.80 2.60
C MET A 202 -10.62 13.23 3.09
N PHE A 203 -10.67 11.96 3.47
CA PHE A 203 -11.89 11.30 3.96
C PHE A 203 -12.21 11.65 5.42
N ALA A 204 -11.22 11.89 6.27
CA ALA A 204 -11.44 12.27 7.67
C ALA A 204 -12.27 13.56 7.81
N VAL A 205 -12.11 14.50 6.87
CA VAL A 205 -12.95 15.71 6.79
C VAL A 205 -14.43 15.35 6.63
N PHE A 206 -14.75 14.30 5.88
CA PHE A 206 -16.13 13.88 5.62
C PHE A 206 -16.73 13.05 6.77
N ASP A 207 -15.91 12.39 7.58
CA ASP A 207 -16.38 11.59 8.73
C ASP A 207 -16.95 12.46 9.86
N GLY A 208 -16.50 13.71 9.99
CA GLY A 208 -17.05 14.66 10.96
C GLY A 208 -18.41 15.27 10.58
N ALA A 209 -18.88 15.05 9.35
CA ALA A 209 -20.11 15.66 8.87
C ALA A 209 -21.38 15.03 9.52
N PRO A 210 -22.34 15.83 10.00
CA PRO A 210 -23.55 15.33 10.65
C PRO A 210 -24.61 14.78 9.66
N PHE A 211 -24.26 14.61 8.39
CA PHE A 211 -25.14 14.17 7.31
C PHE A 211 -24.48 13.08 6.45
N PRO A 212 -25.27 12.20 5.80
CA PRO A 212 -24.74 11.20 4.88
C PRO A 212 -23.93 11.79 3.74
N ILE A 213 -22.69 11.31 3.57
CA ILE A 213 -21.81 11.62 2.44
C ILE A 213 -21.38 10.31 1.76
N MET A 214 -21.42 10.31 0.43
CA MET A 214 -20.94 9.22 -0.40
C MET A 214 -20.14 9.74 -1.60
N LEU A 215 -18.97 9.17 -1.87
CA LEU A 215 -18.18 9.44 -3.07
C LEU A 215 -18.11 8.18 -3.93
N THR A 216 -18.42 8.31 -5.21
CA THR A 216 -18.36 7.23 -6.20
C THR A 216 -17.36 7.55 -7.32
N GLN A 217 -16.89 6.53 -8.03
CA GLN A 217 -15.97 6.64 -9.16
C GLN A 217 -16.51 5.96 -10.42
N GLY A 218 -16.26 6.60 -11.56
CA GLY A 218 -16.58 6.10 -12.89
C GLY A 218 -18.09 6.09 -13.20
N PRO A 219 -18.44 5.68 -14.43
CA PRO A 219 -19.84 5.65 -14.89
C PRO A 219 -20.70 4.60 -14.18
N ASN A 220 -20.06 3.58 -13.57
CA ASN A 220 -20.76 2.52 -12.84
C ASN A 220 -20.96 2.86 -11.35
N HIS A 221 -20.60 4.07 -10.93
CA HIS A 221 -20.74 4.53 -9.54
C HIS A 221 -20.14 3.56 -8.51
N LEU A 222 -18.91 3.10 -8.76
CA LEU A 222 -18.18 2.26 -7.81
C LEU A 222 -17.93 3.07 -6.54
N LEU A 223 -18.30 2.53 -5.39
CA LEU A 223 -18.19 3.25 -4.13
C LEU A 223 -16.71 3.47 -3.77
N ARG A 224 -16.29 4.72 -3.57
CA ARG A 224 -14.93 5.03 -3.08
C ARG A 224 -14.92 5.34 -1.61
N TYR A 225 -15.99 5.98 -1.12
CA TYR A 225 -16.10 6.38 0.27
C TYR A 225 -17.56 6.58 0.67
N ALA A 226 -17.85 6.28 1.93
CA ALA A 226 -19.12 6.53 2.59
C ALA A 226 -18.82 6.84 4.06
N ASN A 227 -19.29 7.97 4.57
CA ASN A 227 -19.05 8.33 5.96
C ASN A 227 -19.91 7.51 6.93
N ALA A 228 -19.61 7.62 8.24
CA ALA A 228 -20.36 6.89 9.27
C ALA A 228 -21.88 7.16 9.22
N LYS A 229 -22.28 8.40 8.89
CA LYS A 229 -23.70 8.78 8.81
C LYS A 229 -24.42 8.14 7.61
N GLN A 230 -23.75 8.02 6.46
CA GLN A 230 -24.24 7.23 5.31
C GLN A 230 -24.48 5.78 5.71
N GLY A 231 -23.51 5.18 6.41
CA GLY A 231 -23.63 3.80 6.92
C GLY A 231 -24.79 3.62 7.91
N ALA A 232 -25.00 4.59 8.79
CA ALA A 232 -26.07 4.56 9.79
C ALA A 232 -27.46 4.80 9.19
N SER A 233 -27.59 5.66 8.17
CA SER A 233 -28.88 5.96 7.55
C SER A 233 -29.26 4.95 6.46
N PHE A 234 -28.33 4.53 5.59
CA PHE A 234 -28.65 3.74 4.40
C PHE A 234 -27.97 2.36 4.33
N GLY A 235 -27.13 2.03 5.31
CA GLY A 235 -26.42 0.75 5.39
C GLY A 235 -24.94 0.87 5.08
N ARG A 236 -24.13 0.04 5.75
CA ARG A 236 -22.68 -0.03 5.52
C ARG A 236 -22.38 -0.75 4.21
N VAL A 237 -21.41 -0.23 3.50
CA VAL A 237 -21.02 -0.70 2.18
C VAL A 237 -19.50 -0.80 2.08
N GLN A 238 -19.03 -1.84 1.41
CA GLN A 238 -17.60 -2.08 1.23
C GLN A 238 -17.05 -1.12 0.16
N GLN A 239 -15.82 -0.64 0.34
CA GLN A 239 -15.16 0.14 -0.70
C GLN A 239 -15.01 -0.68 -1.99
N LEU A 240 -15.11 0.01 -3.12
CA LEU A 240 -15.05 -0.51 -4.49
C LEU A 240 -16.21 -1.44 -4.89
N SER A 241 -17.28 -1.53 -4.10
CA SER A 241 -18.48 -2.26 -4.49
C SER A 241 -19.31 -1.47 -5.52
N ALA A 242 -20.09 -2.18 -6.33
CA ALA A 242 -21.06 -1.57 -7.23
C ALA A 242 -22.18 -0.91 -6.41
N GLY A 243 -22.29 0.41 -6.48
CA GLY A 243 -23.21 1.17 -5.64
C GLY A 243 -24.66 0.75 -5.80
N ARG A 244 -25.13 0.57 -7.05
CA ARG A 244 -26.51 0.16 -7.37
C ARG A 244 -26.89 -1.18 -6.73
N GLU A 245 -25.98 -2.14 -6.77
CA GLU A 245 -26.18 -3.48 -6.19
C GLU A 245 -26.09 -3.44 -4.67
N SER A 246 -25.22 -2.61 -4.12
CA SER A 246 -24.97 -2.52 -2.68
C SER A 246 -26.02 -1.69 -1.94
N LEU A 247 -26.68 -0.75 -2.61
CA LEU A 247 -27.65 0.19 -2.05
C LEU A 247 -28.95 0.21 -2.88
N PRO A 248 -29.66 -0.93 -3.01
CA PRO A 248 -30.83 -1.05 -3.88
C PRO A 248 -31.98 -0.12 -3.47
N GLY A 249 -32.08 0.23 -2.17
CA GLY A 249 -33.06 1.19 -1.69
C GLY A 249 -32.84 2.61 -2.21
N LEU A 250 -31.58 3.03 -2.36
CA LEU A 250 -31.24 4.32 -2.96
C LEU A 250 -31.48 4.31 -4.47
N ASP A 251 -31.23 3.19 -5.14
CA ASP A 251 -31.52 3.06 -6.58
C ASP A 251 -33.03 3.12 -6.85
N ALA A 252 -33.83 2.40 -6.05
CA ALA A 252 -35.28 2.37 -6.17
C ALA A 252 -35.95 3.75 -6.06
N VAL A 253 -35.36 4.66 -5.28
CA VAL A 253 -35.86 6.04 -5.12
C VAL A 253 -35.23 7.04 -6.11
N GLY A 254 -34.38 6.58 -7.04
CA GLY A 254 -33.83 7.40 -8.13
C GLY A 254 -32.55 8.17 -7.79
N VAL A 255 -31.85 7.83 -6.71
CA VAL A 255 -30.57 8.47 -6.34
C VAL A 255 -29.50 8.15 -7.37
N PHE A 256 -29.32 6.89 -7.76
CA PHE A 256 -28.32 6.54 -8.78
C PHE A 256 -28.64 7.11 -10.15
N ALA A 257 -29.91 7.20 -10.55
CA ALA A 257 -30.30 7.92 -11.76
C ALA A 257 -29.93 9.42 -11.70
N THR A 258 -29.97 10.02 -10.51
CA THR A 258 -29.53 11.40 -10.28
C THR A 258 -28.01 11.52 -10.36
N MET A 259 -27.28 10.53 -9.84
CA MET A 259 -25.81 10.44 -10.00
C MET A 259 -25.40 10.27 -11.45
N ASP A 260 -26.11 9.41 -12.21
CA ASP A 260 -25.84 9.22 -13.64
C ASP A 260 -25.98 10.55 -14.39
N ARG A 261 -27.05 11.32 -14.11
CA ARG A 261 -27.22 12.66 -14.70
C ARG A 261 -26.03 13.55 -14.36
N ALA A 262 -25.65 13.64 -13.08
CA ALA A 262 -24.53 14.49 -12.68
C ALA A 262 -23.20 14.07 -13.34
N TYR A 263 -22.95 12.77 -13.46
CA TYR A 263 -21.76 12.22 -14.09
C TYR A 263 -21.68 12.56 -15.58
N HIS A 264 -22.77 12.34 -16.32
CA HIS A 264 -22.80 12.52 -17.77
C HIS A 264 -22.91 13.98 -18.19
N THR A 265 -23.68 14.81 -17.48
CA THR A 265 -23.81 16.24 -17.80
C THR A 265 -22.61 17.03 -17.28
N GLY A 266 -21.94 16.52 -16.25
CA GLY A 266 -20.89 17.26 -15.55
C GLY A 266 -21.40 18.49 -14.79
N GLN A 267 -22.71 18.53 -14.51
CA GLN A 267 -23.39 19.55 -13.70
C GLN A 267 -24.00 18.91 -12.45
N THR A 268 -24.11 19.67 -11.36
CA THR A 268 -24.78 19.21 -10.15
C THR A 268 -26.24 18.87 -10.43
N ALA A 269 -26.70 17.73 -9.93
CA ALA A 269 -28.08 17.30 -10.02
C ALA A 269 -28.62 16.98 -8.62
N SER A 270 -29.88 17.35 -8.35
CA SER A 270 -30.51 17.09 -7.05
C SER A 270 -31.79 16.30 -7.20
N LEU A 271 -32.08 15.51 -6.17
CA LEU A 271 -33.37 14.86 -5.93
C LEU A 271 -34.02 15.56 -4.74
N ALA A 272 -35.08 16.33 -5.02
CA ALA A 272 -35.67 17.25 -4.06
C ALA A 272 -36.39 16.55 -2.90
N GLU A 273 -36.99 15.38 -3.14
CA GLU A 273 -37.64 14.60 -2.09
C GLU A 273 -37.61 13.12 -2.45
N ALA A 274 -36.96 12.33 -1.59
CA ALA A 274 -36.99 10.88 -1.62
C ALA A 274 -37.40 10.35 -0.25
N ARG A 275 -38.51 9.61 -0.25
CA ARG A 275 -39.00 8.93 0.94
C ARG A 275 -38.40 7.54 1.02
N ILE A 276 -37.54 7.31 2.00
CA ILE A 276 -36.79 6.05 2.15
C ILE A 276 -36.81 5.57 3.60
N ALA A 277 -36.85 4.25 3.78
CA ALA A 277 -36.61 3.66 5.09
C ALA A 277 -35.12 3.79 5.44
N SER A 278 -34.80 4.52 6.51
CA SER A 278 -33.43 4.62 7.03
C SER A 278 -33.24 3.67 8.21
N TYR A 279 -32.02 3.16 8.40
CA TYR A 279 -31.71 2.24 9.51
C TYR A 279 -31.69 2.95 10.87
N ASP A 280 -31.52 4.27 10.88
CA ASP A 280 -31.49 5.10 12.10
C ASP A 280 -32.87 5.65 12.50
N ALA A 281 -33.95 5.25 11.83
CA ALA A 281 -35.32 5.65 12.15
C ALA A 281 -36.32 4.49 12.06
N THR A 282 -37.39 4.56 12.85
CA THR A 282 -38.46 3.55 12.85
C THR A 282 -39.50 3.78 11.75
N THR A 283 -39.55 4.99 11.19
CA THR A 283 -40.48 5.37 10.13
C THR A 283 -39.71 5.89 8.91
N PRO A 284 -40.24 5.70 7.68
CA PRO A 284 -39.63 6.25 6.48
C PRO A 284 -39.42 7.75 6.60
N GLN A 285 -38.22 8.20 6.25
CA GLN A 285 -37.77 9.58 6.33
C GLN A 285 -37.72 10.19 4.93
N ASN A 286 -37.88 11.49 4.85
CA ASN A 286 -37.71 12.24 3.62
C ASN A 286 -36.30 12.83 3.57
N PHE A 287 -35.60 12.60 2.47
CA PHE A 287 -34.27 13.15 2.21
C PHE A 287 -34.25 13.95 0.91
N THR A 288 -33.47 15.02 0.90
CA THR A 288 -32.93 15.61 -0.32
C THR A 288 -31.58 14.95 -0.63
N PHE A 289 -31.26 14.74 -1.90
CA PHE A 289 -29.94 14.29 -2.32
C PHE A 289 -29.36 15.28 -3.31
N THR A 290 -28.11 15.68 -3.11
CA THR A 290 -27.36 16.53 -4.05
C THR A 290 -26.15 15.77 -4.56
N CYS A 291 -26.10 15.56 -5.87
CA CYS A 291 -25.08 14.82 -6.59
C CYS A 291 -24.19 15.79 -7.35
N THR A 292 -22.98 16.02 -6.85
CA THR A 292 -21.99 16.95 -7.40
C THR A 292 -20.92 16.17 -8.17
N PRO A 293 -20.66 16.45 -9.45
CA PRO A 293 -19.63 15.78 -10.22
C PRO A 293 -18.22 16.18 -9.73
N VAL A 294 -17.32 15.20 -9.66
CA VAL A 294 -15.93 15.38 -9.22
C VAL A 294 -14.99 15.21 -10.41
N ARG A 295 -13.99 16.09 -10.53
CA ARG A 295 -12.97 16.08 -11.58
C ARG A 295 -11.59 16.11 -10.95
N LEU A 296 -10.61 15.47 -11.60
CA LEU A 296 -9.20 15.53 -11.19
C LEU A 296 -8.55 16.88 -11.52
N SER A 297 -9.11 17.62 -12.48
CA SER A 297 -8.73 18.99 -12.80
C SER A 297 -9.92 19.71 -13.47
N PRO A 298 -9.94 21.05 -13.55
CA PRO A 298 -11.07 21.79 -14.11
C PRO A 298 -11.43 21.41 -15.56
N LYS A 299 -10.45 20.93 -16.33
CA LYS A 299 -10.64 20.48 -17.73
C LYS A 299 -10.74 18.95 -17.88
N ALA A 300 -10.53 18.19 -16.81
CA ALA A 300 -10.62 16.73 -16.86
C ALA A 300 -12.08 16.28 -17.04
N PRO A 301 -12.30 15.10 -17.65
CA PRO A 301 -13.61 14.46 -17.61
C PRO A 301 -14.03 14.20 -16.17
N VAL A 302 -15.34 14.01 -15.97
CA VAL A 302 -15.87 13.65 -14.65
C VAL A 302 -15.31 12.29 -14.25
N SER A 303 -14.64 12.24 -13.09
CA SER A 303 -14.05 11.02 -12.55
C SER A 303 -14.99 10.29 -11.59
N GLY A 304 -15.99 10.99 -11.05
CA GLY A 304 -16.89 10.44 -10.04
C GLY A 304 -17.99 11.41 -9.62
N VAL A 305 -18.77 11.03 -8.61
CA VAL A 305 -19.87 11.86 -8.07
C VAL A 305 -19.83 11.83 -6.55
N LEU A 306 -19.80 13.02 -5.94
CA LEU A 306 -20.01 13.24 -4.52
C LEU A 306 -21.50 13.44 -4.27
N THR A 307 -22.07 12.65 -3.37
CA THR A 307 -23.49 12.70 -3.01
C THR A 307 -23.63 13.04 -1.55
N VAL A 308 -24.43 14.05 -1.27
CA VAL A 308 -24.81 14.47 0.08
C VAL A 308 -26.30 14.25 0.24
N ALA A 309 -26.72 13.60 1.32
CA ALA A 309 -28.13 13.48 1.66
C ALA A 309 -28.46 14.34 2.88
N VAL A 310 -29.63 14.98 2.87
CA VAL A 310 -30.07 15.79 4.01
C VAL A 310 -31.50 15.42 4.38
N ASN A 311 -31.71 15.07 5.65
CA ASN A 311 -33.03 14.73 6.18
C ASN A 311 -33.89 16.00 6.28
N ILE A 312 -35.09 15.93 5.71
CA ILE A 312 -36.08 17.02 5.66
C ILE A 312 -37.43 16.62 6.28
N THR A 313 -37.51 15.48 7.00
CA THR A 313 -38.77 14.96 7.54
C THR A 313 -39.40 15.88 8.58
N HIS A 314 -38.59 16.49 9.43
CA HIS A 314 -39.02 17.41 10.48
C HIS A 314 -38.11 18.65 10.50
N GLN A 315 -38.62 19.77 11.00
CA GLN A 315 -37.83 20.98 11.21
C GLN A 315 -37.39 21.06 12.67
N SER A 316 -36.35 20.32 13.04
CA SER A 316 -35.64 20.53 14.31
C SER A 316 -34.45 21.47 14.12
N PRO A 317 -34.01 22.19 15.17
CA PRO A 317 -32.81 23.04 15.09
C PRO A 317 -31.56 22.31 14.57
N ALA A 318 -31.34 21.06 15.00
CA ALA A 318 -30.22 20.24 14.54
C ALA A 318 -30.31 19.87 13.04
N GLN A 319 -31.52 19.66 12.51
CA GLN A 319 -31.72 19.40 11.08
C GLN A 319 -31.51 20.66 10.25
N SER A 320 -31.96 21.83 10.73
CA SER A 320 -31.71 23.12 10.06
C SER A 320 -30.21 23.44 10.01
N GLU A 321 -29.48 23.18 11.08
CA GLU A 321 -28.02 23.36 11.12
C GLU A 321 -27.30 22.41 10.14
N ALA A 322 -27.70 21.13 10.12
CA ALA A 322 -27.16 20.16 9.17
C ALA A 322 -27.48 20.52 7.71
N GLN A 323 -28.67 21.07 7.44
CA GLN A 323 -29.07 21.58 6.12
C GLN A 323 -28.18 22.74 5.67
N GLN A 324 -27.93 23.71 6.56
CA GLN A 324 -27.05 24.84 6.26
C GLN A 324 -25.61 24.37 6.01
N MET A 325 -25.07 23.50 6.87
CA MET A 325 -23.72 22.96 6.71
C MET A 325 -23.57 22.13 5.42
N ALA A 326 -24.58 21.35 5.05
CA ALA A 326 -24.58 20.59 3.80
C ALA A 326 -24.61 21.50 2.57
N ALA A 327 -25.35 22.61 2.61
CA ALA A 327 -25.40 23.59 1.54
C ALA A 327 -24.05 24.31 1.38
N GLU A 328 -23.44 24.74 2.47
CA GLU A 328 -22.11 25.35 2.48
C GLU A 328 -21.04 24.39 1.95
N PHE A 329 -21.05 23.14 2.41
CA PHE A 329 -20.14 22.09 1.96
C PHE A 329 -20.26 21.84 0.46
N THR A 330 -21.49 21.68 -0.06
CA THR A 330 -21.75 21.44 -1.48
C THR A 330 -21.24 22.62 -2.32
N SER A 331 -21.54 23.85 -1.91
CA SER A 331 -21.07 25.05 -2.61
C SER A 331 -19.54 25.14 -2.63
N GLN A 332 -18.87 24.77 -1.54
CA GLN A 332 -17.41 24.75 -1.48
C GLN A 332 -16.81 23.72 -2.44
N VAL A 333 -17.38 22.51 -2.52
CA VAL A 333 -16.94 21.47 -3.46
C VAL A 333 -17.16 21.91 -4.91
N GLU A 334 -18.30 22.52 -5.23
CA GLU A 334 -18.58 23.06 -6.56
C GLU A 334 -17.58 24.15 -6.96
N ARG A 335 -17.20 25.03 -6.04
CA ARG A 335 -16.19 26.08 -6.28
C ARG A 335 -14.81 25.50 -6.50
N LEU A 336 -14.43 24.44 -5.78
CA LEU A 336 -13.17 23.73 -5.99
C LEU A 336 -13.16 22.93 -7.31
N GLY A 337 -14.32 22.41 -7.72
CA GLY A 337 -14.47 21.69 -8.99
C GLY A 337 -14.52 22.59 -10.23
N SER A 338 -15.00 23.84 -10.08
CA SER A 338 -15.14 24.84 -11.15
C SER A 338 -13.97 25.84 -11.21
N GLY A 339 -13.35 26.15 -10.07
CA GLY A 339 -12.15 26.97 -9.97
C GLY A 339 -10.92 26.11 -9.79
N GLY A 340 -9.98 26.17 -10.75
CA GLY A 340 -8.64 25.63 -10.52
C GLY A 340 -8.07 26.19 -9.22
N VAL A 341 -7.65 25.29 -8.33
CA VAL A 341 -7.17 25.62 -6.98
C VAL A 341 -6.15 26.76 -7.04
N PRO A 342 -6.45 27.97 -6.53
CA PRO A 342 -5.45 29.00 -6.33
C PRO A 342 -4.69 28.62 -5.05
N GLY A 343 -3.49 28.05 -5.20
CA GLY A 343 -2.62 27.73 -4.06
C GLY A 343 -1.78 26.46 -4.22
N TRP A 344 -2.11 25.60 -5.18
CA TRP A 344 -1.25 24.45 -5.52
C TRP A 344 -0.33 24.85 -6.68
N SER A 345 0.52 25.86 -6.46
CA SER A 345 1.65 26.08 -7.36
C SER A 345 2.58 24.89 -7.19
N GLN A 346 2.79 24.16 -8.28
CA GLN A 346 3.87 23.19 -8.42
C GLN A 346 5.17 23.82 -7.87
N ALA A 347 5.62 23.36 -6.71
CA ALA A 347 7.03 23.45 -6.38
C ALA A 347 7.73 22.49 -7.34
N ARG A 348 8.12 23.00 -8.52
CA ARG A 348 9.07 22.32 -9.39
C ARG A 348 10.37 22.19 -8.59
N PRO A 349 10.99 21.01 -8.50
CA PRO A 349 12.38 20.95 -8.07
C PRO A 349 13.20 21.70 -9.12
N ALA A 350 13.98 22.67 -8.68
CA ALA A 350 14.98 23.32 -9.51
C ALA A 350 15.99 22.24 -9.93
N ILE A 351 16.29 22.21 -11.22
CA ILE A 351 17.39 21.44 -11.84
C ILE A 351 18.71 22.06 -11.39
#